data_AF-F1KVL4-F1
#
_entry.id   AF-F1KVL4-F1
#
_cell.length_a   1.000
_cell.length_b   1.000
_cell.length_c   1.000
_cell.angle_alpha   90.00
_cell.angle_beta   90.00
_cell.angle_gamma   90.00
#
_symmetry.space_group_name_H-M   'P 1'
#
loop_
_entity.id
_entity.type
_entity.pdbx_description
1 polymer ?
#
loop_
_entity_poly.entity_id
_entity_poly.type
_entity_poly.pdbx_seq_one_letter_code
_entity_poly.pdbx_strand_id
1 'polypeptide(L)'
;MGISAKKKERTEGEVDLGVAICAEFPAKCKSSAEVEFVLAWDMPIVKFGAGRRQYRRRYARFFPDASKRVEQMCSRALMSRIEWERKIDAWQQRILSDDSLPDWYKSALFNESYFLTDGGTCWFEYDDEWRSTERQMSNESAKYFKEFGRFAYLEAWEYYMLNTYDVHFYSSFALLENWPLIELAIQLDFADQVLSSCDRKSVNINESTRTAVKRLGRLPHDLGNPMDEPWLHLNAYALSDTCEWKDLNLKFVLTCYRDYEKIVKIYFNDDNEMKGCLLRRFYDLSSGIIADAKAWDVDGDDLIENAGQPDQTYDVWSMHGSSAYCGGLWLCALECVRRMALTLGEVVDAQKFANKLNNARKAYERKLWNGKYFDFDEHSTDHKSIMADQLCGFWFMCITDGKVDDVIITRQQICASLKTIFEYNVEKFANGQLGPVNAMMPSGVVDSTGIQSEEVWGGVAYALASFHLLVEENESAFKTAEGWYRSCWERYGLQYQSPEAINESSYYRAIGYMRPLAIWAMQSALDALRNKRQ
;
A
#
# COMPACT_ATOMS: atom_id res chain seq x y z
N MET A 1 -29.68 42.03 -6.66
CA MET A 1 -29.96 40.89 -5.76
C MET A 1 -29.63 41.35 -4.36
N GLY A 2 -30.62 41.52 -3.50
CA GLY A 2 -30.37 41.84 -2.09
C GLY A 2 -30.23 40.54 -1.32
N ILE A 3 -29.02 40.20 -0.88
CA ILE A 3 -28.82 39.15 0.13
C ILE A 3 -29.29 39.76 1.45
N SER A 4 -30.53 39.48 1.85
CA SER A 4 -31.00 39.84 3.20
C SER A 4 -30.55 38.75 4.16
N ALA A 5 -29.37 38.94 4.76
CA ALA A 5 -28.98 38.13 5.91
C ALA A 5 -29.80 38.60 7.13
N LYS A 6 -30.93 37.93 7.41
CA LYS A 6 -31.67 38.14 8.66
C LYS A 6 -30.86 37.53 9.80
N LYS A 7 -29.92 38.28 10.36
CA LYS A 7 -29.27 37.93 11.62
C LYS A 7 -30.29 38.16 12.74
N LYS A 8 -30.76 37.09 13.38
CA LYS A 8 -31.59 37.21 14.58
C LYS A 8 -30.79 37.99 15.63
N GLU A 9 -31.37 39.05 16.20
CA GLU A 9 -30.71 39.83 17.25
C GLU A 9 -30.40 38.91 18.43
N ARG A 10 -29.15 38.97 18.91
CA ARG A 10 -28.66 38.15 20.01
C ARG A 10 -29.17 38.70 21.33
N THR A 11 -29.76 37.84 22.14
CA THR A 11 -29.91 38.07 23.57
C THR A 11 -28.61 37.66 24.27
N GLU A 12 -28.04 38.50 25.14
CA GLU A 12 -26.85 38.14 25.92
C GLU A 12 -27.10 36.85 26.72
N GLY A 13 -26.24 35.85 26.54
CA GLY A 13 -26.31 34.57 27.27
C GLY A 13 -26.89 33.38 26.50
N GLU A 14 -27.38 33.55 25.26
CA GLU A 14 -27.85 32.43 24.43
C GLU A 14 -26.69 31.78 23.64
N VAL A 15 -26.68 30.44 23.61
CA VAL A 15 -25.74 29.62 22.82
C VAL A 15 -26.47 29.05 21.61
N ASP A 16 -25.95 29.29 20.41
CA ASP A 16 -26.49 28.68 19.18
C ASP A 16 -26.19 27.17 19.19
N LEU A 17 -27.24 26.33 19.28
CA LEU A 17 -27.11 24.87 19.24
C LEU A 17 -27.01 24.31 17.81
N GLY A 18 -27.38 25.10 16.82
CA GLY A 18 -27.35 24.76 15.40
C GLY A 18 -27.55 26.00 14.55
N VAL A 19 -26.98 25.98 13.35
CA VAL A 19 -27.04 27.10 12.39
C VAL A 19 -27.68 26.60 11.11
N ALA A 20 -28.65 27.35 10.58
CA ALA A 20 -29.23 27.12 9.27
C ALA A 20 -28.86 28.28 8.35
N ILE A 21 -28.34 27.96 7.16
CA ILE A 21 -28.08 28.93 6.10
C ILE A 21 -29.10 28.66 4.98
N CYS A 22 -29.82 29.69 4.56
CA CYS A 22 -30.85 29.58 3.54
C CYS A 22 -30.61 30.63 2.44
N ALA A 23 -30.80 30.23 1.19
CA ALA A 23 -30.83 31.12 0.04
C ALA A 23 -32.21 31.03 -0.62
N GLU A 24 -32.84 32.18 -0.84
CA GLU A 24 -34.15 32.29 -1.47
C GLU A 24 -34.03 33.17 -2.72
N PHE A 25 -34.56 32.68 -3.83
CA PHE A 25 -34.61 33.44 -5.08
C PHE A 25 -35.84 33.07 -5.91
N PRO A 26 -36.46 34.05 -6.61
CA PRO A 26 -37.56 33.78 -7.52
C PRO A 26 -37.06 33.17 -8.84
N ALA A 27 -37.58 32.01 -9.24
CA ALA A 27 -37.29 31.39 -10.53
C ALA A 27 -38.42 31.66 -11.55
N LYS A 28 -38.06 32.16 -12.74
CA LYS A 28 -39.01 32.36 -13.86
C LYS A 28 -39.21 31.06 -14.63
N CYS A 29 -40.30 30.96 -15.39
CA CYS A 29 -40.49 29.83 -16.32
C CYS A 29 -39.31 29.74 -17.29
N LYS A 30 -38.72 28.55 -17.44
CA LYS A 30 -37.54 28.27 -18.28
C LYS A 30 -36.28 29.07 -17.90
N SER A 31 -36.09 29.47 -16.64
CA SER A 31 -34.83 30.03 -16.14
C SER A 31 -34.12 29.08 -15.18
N SER A 32 -32.79 29.09 -15.17
CA SER A 32 -31.95 28.48 -14.13
C SER A 32 -31.38 29.54 -13.19
N ALA A 33 -31.09 29.13 -11.96
CA ALA A 33 -30.34 29.90 -10.98
C ALA A 33 -29.43 28.95 -10.21
N GLU A 34 -28.23 29.41 -9.90
CA GLU A 34 -27.19 28.63 -9.22
C GLU A 34 -26.87 29.33 -7.89
N VAL A 35 -26.76 28.53 -6.83
CA VAL A 35 -26.33 29.00 -5.50
C VAL A 35 -25.30 28.02 -4.99
N GLU A 36 -24.20 28.55 -4.47
CA GLU A 36 -23.08 27.79 -3.95
C GLU A 36 -23.05 27.86 -2.43
N PHE A 37 -22.78 26.72 -1.80
CA PHE A 37 -22.55 26.60 -0.37
C PHE A 37 -21.20 25.94 -0.13
N VAL A 38 -20.54 26.33 0.96
CA VAL A 38 -19.31 25.68 1.41
C VAL A 38 -19.48 25.27 2.87
N LEU A 39 -19.06 24.04 3.15
CA LEU A 39 -18.84 23.54 4.49
C LEU A 39 -17.33 23.45 4.73
N ALA A 40 -16.86 24.05 5.81
CA ALA A 40 -15.49 23.93 6.27
C ALA A 40 -15.49 23.68 7.79
N TRP A 41 -14.54 22.89 8.26
CA TRP A 41 -14.34 22.61 9.67
C TRP A 41 -12.89 22.90 10.06
N ASP A 42 -12.70 23.55 11.21
CA ASP A 42 -11.38 23.82 11.78
C ASP A 42 -11.19 23.05 13.08
N MET A 43 -10.53 21.89 12.98
CA MET A 43 -10.13 21.05 14.09
C MET A 43 -8.62 20.78 13.97
N PRO A 44 -7.78 21.79 14.22
CA PRO A 44 -6.37 21.79 13.79
C PRO A 44 -5.50 20.92 14.68
N ILE A 45 -5.92 20.66 15.92
CA ILE A 45 -5.17 19.87 16.89
C ILE A 45 -5.84 18.51 17.03
N VAL A 46 -5.04 17.46 16.90
CA VAL A 46 -5.42 16.07 17.13
C VAL A 46 -4.66 15.55 18.34
N LYS A 47 -5.35 14.76 19.16
CA LYS A 47 -4.77 13.92 20.21
C LYS A 47 -5.26 12.49 19.99
N PHE A 48 -4.37 11.52 20.05
CA PHE A 48 -4.74 10.10 20.04
C PHE A 48 -5.17 9.64 21.43
N GLY A 49 -5.65 8.40 21.53
CA GLY A 49 -6.31 7.90 22.73
C GLY A 49 -5.46 7.97 24.01
N ALA A 50 -4.15 7.78 23.91
CA ALA A 50 -3.24 7.90 25.06
C ALA A 50 -2.88 9.35 25.42
N GLY A 51 -3.12 10.31 24.51
CA GLY A 51 -2.93 11.74 24.74
C GLY A 51 -1.50 12.16 25.09
N ARG A 52 -0.48 11.41 24.67
CA ARG A 52 0.95 11.68 24.94
C ARG A 52 1.47 12.87 24.14
N ARG A 53 0.96 13.07 22.92
CA ARG A 53 1.40 14.13 22.02
C ARG A 53 0.20 14.86 21.40
N GLN A 54 0.39 16.14 21.10
CA GLN A 54 -0.53 16.91 20.26
C GLN A 54 0.03 17.00 18.86
N TYR A 55 -0.83 16.77 17.87
CA TYR A 55 -0.47 16.84 16.45
C TYR A 55 -1.24 17.97 15.80
N ARG A 56 -0.56 18.77 14.99
CA ARG A 56 -1.21 19.83 14.22
C ARG A 56 -1.50 19.33 12.80
N ARG A 57 -2.77 19.32 12.38
CA ARG A 57 -3.18 18.96 11.01
C ARG A 57 -2.51 19.88 10.00
N ARG A 58 -2.01 19.27 8.92
CA ARG A 58 -1.21 19.93 7.89
C ARG A 58 -1.89 21.17 7.29
N TYR A 59 -3.21 21.14 7.10
CA TYR A 59 -3.93 22.26 6.50
C TYR A 59 -3.76 23.58 7.29
N ALA A 60 -3.52 23.50 8.61
CA ALA A 60 -3.37 24.67 9.47
C ALA A 60 -2.10 25.48 9.17
N ARG A 61 -1.16 24.96 8.35
CA ARG A 61 -0.03 25.69 7.78
C ARG A 61 -0.49 26.72 6.74
N PHE A 62 -1.48 26.37 5.91
CA PHE A 62 -1.98 27.23 4.83
C PHE A 62 -2.92 28.33 5.33
N PHE A 63 -3.44 28.18 6.56
CA PHE A 63 -4.33 29.14 7.20
C PHE A 63 -3.84 29.43 8.64
N PRO A 64 -2.77 30.23 8.81
CA PRO A 64 -2.08 30.36 10.09
C PRO A 64 -2.88 31.12 11.16
N ASP A 65 -3.76 32.05 10.76
CA ASP A 65 -4.58 32.83 11.68
C ASP A 65 -5.77 32.00 12.20
N ALA A 66 -5.63 31.49 13.42
CA ALA A 66 -6.65 30.69 14.09
C ALA A 66 -8.00 31.42 14.25
N SER A 67 -7.98 32.74 14.42
CA SER A 67 -9.19 33.53 14.65
C SER A 67 -10.07 33.69 13.41
N LYS A 68 -9.47 33.52 12.22
CA LYS A 68 -10.13 33.69 10.91
C LYS A 68 -10.09 32.43 10.05
N ARG A 69 -9.61 31.31 10.60
CA ARG A 69 -9.25 30.14 9.78
C ARG A 69 -10.43 29.60 8.97
N VAL A 70 -11.57 29.39 9.63
CA VAL A 70 -12.79 28.89 8.97
C VAL A 70 -13.29 29.87 7.89
N GLU A 71 -13.27 31.17 8.17
CA GLU A 71 -13.65 32.20 7.20
C GLU A 71 -12.73 32.18 5.97
N GLN A 72 -11.42 32.07 6.19
CA GLN A 72 -10.43 31.96 5.12
C GLN A 72 -10.59 30.67 4.30
N MET A 73 -10.88 29.55 4.96
CA MET A 73 -11.16 28.28 4.28
C MET A 73 -12.40 28.38 3.40
N CYS A 74 -13.52 28.90 3.93
CA CYS A 74 -14.75 29.10 3.15
C CYS A 74 -14.54 30.07 1.98
N SER A 75 -13.89 31.21 2.23
CA SER A 75 -13.58 32.20 1.20
C SER A 75 -12.70 31.61 0.10
N ARG A 76 -11.64 30.87 0.47
CA ARG A 76 -10.77 30.19 -0.49
C ARG A 76 -11.53 29.18 -1.34
N ALA A 77 -12.40 28.37 -0.73
CA ALA A 77 -13.18 27.37 -1.47
C ALA A 77 -14.14 28.02 -2.48
N LEU A 78 -14.88 29.05 -2.08
CA LEU A 78 -15.77 29.79 -2.98
C LEU A 78 -14.99 30.44 -4.14
N MET A 79 -13.83 31.05 -3.86
CA MET A 79 -13.02 31.70 -4.89
C MET A 79 -12.29 30.72 -5.81
N SER A 80 -12.03 29.49 -5.37
CA SER A 80 -11.22 28.52 -6.10
C SER A 80 -12.01 27.36 -6.70
N ARG A 81 -13.32 27.23 -6.45
CA ARG A 81 -14.16 26.12 -6.96
C ARG A 81 -13.93 25.82 -8.44
N ILE A 82 -14.08 26.83 -9.30
CA ILE A 82 -13.94 26.68 -10.76
C ILE A 82 -12.54 26.18 -11.13
N GLU A 83 -11.50 26.68 -10.46
CA GLU A 83 -10.13 26.22 -10.69
C GLU A 83 -9.95 24.76 -10.24
N TRP A 84 -10.55 24.37 -9.12
CA TRP A 84 -10.50 23.02 -8.57
C TRP A 84 -11.23 22.02 -9.45
N GLU A 85 -12.45 22.32 -9.89
CA GLU A 85 -13.21 21.50 -10.84
C GLU A 85 -12.40 21.28 -12.12
N ARG A 86 -11.84 22.34 -12.72
CA ARG A 86 -11.00 22.21 -13.91
C ARG A 86 -9.77 21.32 -13.67
N LYS A 87 -9.14 21.38 -12.49
CA LYS A 87 -7.99 20.54 -12.15
C LYS A 87 -8.39 19.08 -11.94
N ILE A 88 -9.53 18.83 -11.29
CA ILE A 88 -10.10 17.48 -11.11
C ILE A 88 -10.43 16.90 -12.48
N ASP A 89 -11.14 17.64 -13.33
CA ASP A 89 -11.48 17.24 -14.69
C ASP A 89 -10.23 16.91 -15.50
N ALA A 90 -9.20 17.77 -15.47
CA ALA A 90 -7.97 17.54 -16.22
C ALA A 90 -7.22 16.28 -15.77
N TRP A 91 -7.19 16.02 -14.46
CA TRP A 91 -6.59 14.79 -13.91
C TRP A 91 -7.39 13.55 -14.33
N GLN A 92 -8.72 13.59 -14.25
CA GLN A 92 -9.57 12.44 -14.62
C GLN A 92 -9.62 12.20 -16.13
N GLN A 93 -9.65 13.26 -16.95
CA GLN A 93 -9.84 13.18 -18.41
C GLN A 93 -8.74 12.38 -19.09
N ARG A 94 -7.51 12.35 -18.54
CA ARG A 94 -6.42 11.50 -19.05
C ARG A 94 -6.82 10.02 -19.16
N ILE A 95 -7.73 9.57 -18.30
CA ILE A 95 -8.18 8.18 -18.21
C ILE A 95 -9.61 8.05 -18.75
N LEU A 96 -10.50 8.99 -18.40
CA LEU A 96 -11.91 8.93 -18.82
C LEU A 96 -12.08 9.00 -20.34
N SER A 97 -11.20 9.74 -21.03
CA SER A 97 -11.25 9.89 -22.50
C SER A 97 -10.65 8.72 -23.28
N ASP A 98 -10.05 7.72 -22.61
CA ASP A 98 -9.56 6.53 -23.30
C ASP A 98 -10.70 5.52 -23.49
N ASP A 99 -11.23 5.45 -24.70
CA ASP A 99 -12.30 4.52 -25.09
C ASP A 99 -11.85 3.05 -25.12
N SER A 100 -10.53 2.76 -25.05
CA SER A 100 -10.03 1.39 -24.95
C SER A 100 -10.15 0.80 -23.54
N LEU A 101 -10.39 1.65 -22.53
CA LEU A 101 -10.57 1.23 -21.15
C LEU A 101 -12.06 1.04 -20.82
N PRO A 102 -12.44 -0.08 -20.17
CA PRO A 102 -13.84 -0.33 -19.83
C PRO A 102 -14.34 0.62 -18.74
N ASP A 103 -15.63 0.99 -18.81
CA ASP A 103 -16.24 1.94 -17.86
C ASP A 103 -16.18 1.46 -16.40
N TRP A 104 -16.31 0.16 -16.18
CA TRP A 104 -16.19 -0.43 -14.84
C TRP A 104 -14.79 -0.15 -14.24
N TYR A 105 -13.73 -0.20 -15.06
CA TYR A 105 -12.36 0.04 -14.61
C TYR A 105 -12.15 1.50 -14.26
N LYS A 106 -12.63 2.41 -15.12
CA LYS A 106 -12.61 3.86 -14.87
C LYS A 106 -13.33 4.18 -13.55
N SER A 107 -14.49 3.57 -13.33
CA SER A 107 -15.25 3.69 -12.09
C SER A 107 -14.46 3.19 -10.88
N ALA A 108 -13.92 1.97 -10.96
CA ALA A 108 -13.15 1.37 -9.88
C ALA A 108 -11.93 2.22 -9.51
N LEU A 109 -11.12 2.64 -10.50
CA LEU A 109 -9.86 3.35 -10.27
C LEU A 109 -10.08 4.66 -9.48
N PHE A 110 -11.07 5.45 -9.88
CA PHE A 110 -11.37 6.71 -9.20
C PHE A 110 -12.09 6.49 -7.88
N ASN A 111 -13.05 5.58 -7.82
CA ASN A 111 -13.88 5.44 -6.62
C ASN A 111 -13.17 4.68 -5.49
N GLU A 112 -12.29 3.72 -5.76
CA GLU A 112 -11.45 3.07 -4.72
C GLU A 112 -10.51 4.07 -4.03
N SER A 113 -10.19 5.19 -4.69
CA SER A 113 -9.37 6.26 -4.11
C SER A 113 -10.04 6.98 -2.93
N TYR A 114 -11.33 6.74 -2.67
CA TYR A 114 -12.04 7.27 -1.49
C TYR A 114 -11.27 7.00 -0.20
N PHE A 115 -10.62 5.82 -0.11
CA PHE A 115 -9.98 5.35 1.10
C PHE A 115 -8.77 6.20 1.50
N LEU A 116 -8.13 6.91 0.57
CA LEU A 116 -7.07 7.87 0.89
C LEU A 116 -7.56 9.05 1.75
N THR A 117 -8.87 9.29 1.75
CA THR A 117 -9.51 10.31 2.61
C THR A 117 -10.29 9.69 3.77
N ASP A 118 -10.96 8.56 3.54
CA ASP A 118 -11.87 7.94 4.51
C ASP A 118 -11.20 6.88 5.40
N GLY A 119 -9.98 6.46 5.07
CA GLY A 119 -9.17 5.50 5.82
C GLY A 119 -8.55 6.07 7.10
N GLY A 120 -9.24 6.95 7.82
CA GLY A 120 -8.71 7.56 9.05
C GLY A 120 -7.44 8.40 8.84
N THR A 121 -7.31 9.03 7.65
CA THR A 121 -6.09 9.69 7.22
C THR A 121 -5.61 10.79 8.17
N CYS A 122 -4.35 10.65 8.56
CA CYS A 122 -3.60 11.55 9.42
C CYS A 122 -2.52 12.24 8.58
N TRP A 123 -2.63 13.56 8.41
CA TRP A 123 -1.58 14.37 7.78
C TRP A 123 -1.21 15.54 8.68
N PHE A 124 0.00 15.50 9.23
CA PHE A 124 0.44 16.40 10.28
C PHE A 124 1.62 17.29 9.87
N GLU A 125 1.63 18.50 10.41
CA GLU A 125 2.79 19.40 10.37
C GLU A 125 3.89 18.80 11.25
N TYR A 126 5.11 18.81 10.72
CA TYR A 126 6.28 18.38 11.48
C TYR A 126 6.56 19.31 12.66
N ASP A 127 6.90 18.72 13.80
CA ASP A 127 7.34 19.42 15.01
C ASP A 127 8.77 18.98 15.35
N ASP A 128 9.66 19.96 15.57
CA ASP A 128 11.05 19.69 15.96
C ASP A 128 11.16 18.94 17.29
N GLU A 129 10.14 19.04 18.17
CA GLU A 129 10.09 18.30 19.43
C GLU A 129 10.01 16.78 19.22
N TRP A 130 9.56 16.29 18.05
CA TRP A 130 9.46 14.85 17.78
C TRP A 130 10.80 14.14 17.90
N ARG A 131 11.92 14.82 17.58
CA ARG A 131 13.27 14.24 17.69
C ARG A 131 13.68 13.90 19.13
N SER A 132 13.03 14.50 20.12
CA SER A 132 13.29 14.19 21.54
C SER A 132 12.77 12.81 21.94
N THR A 133 11.70 12.34 21.28
CA THR A 133 10.99 11.09 21.58
C THR A 133 11.23 10.02 20.52
N GLU A 134 11.56 10.42 19.30
CA GLU A 134 11.88 9.55 18.16
C GLU A 134 13.35 9.74 17.75
N ARG A 135 14.26 9.24 18.59
CA ARG A 135 15.71 9.50 18.48
C ARG A 135 16.36 8.91 17.23
N GLN A 136 15.70 7.93 16.61
CA GLN A 136 16.12 7.27 15.37
C GLN A 136 15.83 8.12 14.12
N MET A 137 15.05 9.20 14.24
CA MET A 137 14.67 10.03 13.11
C MET A 137 15.87 10.69 12.44
N SER A 138 16.07 10.41 11.16
CA SER A 138 17.20 10.93 10.41
C SER A 138 17.06 12.41 10.08
N ASN A 139 18.17 13.04 9.66
CA ASN A 139 18.13 14.43 9.20
C ASN A 139 17.37 14.58 7.89
N GLU A 140 17.47 13.58 7.02
CA GLU A 140 16.73 13.49 5.76
C GLU A 140 15.23 13.45 6.05
N SER A 141 14.77 12.55 6.93
CA SER A 141 13.36 12.44 7.33
C SER A 141 12.85 13.74 7.96
N ALA A 142 13.57 14.32 8.92
CA ALA A 142 13.17 15.57 9.55
C ALA A 142 13.05 16.73 8.54
N LYS A 143 14.01 16.86 7.62
CA LYS A 143 13.95 17.87 6.56
C LYS A 143 12.78 17.62 5.61
N TYR A 144 12.53 16.36 5.26
CA TYR A 144 11.45 15.97 4.36
C TYR A 144 10.07 16.21 4.99
N PHE A 145 9.87 15.84 6.26
CA PHE A 145 8.62 16.07 6.98
C PHE A 145 8.31 17.56 7.18
N LYS A 146 9.33 18.43 7.34
CA LYS A 146 9.11 19.89 7.32
C LYS A 146 8.50 20.35 6.00
N GLU A 147 8.89 19.75 4.89
CA GLU A 147 8.45 20.14 3.55
C GLU A 147 7.12 19.51 3.14
N PHE A 148 6.88 18.23 3.44
CA PHE A 148 5.71 17.49 2.96
C PHE A 148 4.74 17.06 4.06
N GLY A 149 5.11 17.21 5.33
CA GLY A 149 4.34 16.70 6.47
C GLY A 149 4.58 15.22 6.70
N ARG A 150 4.01 14.71 7.81
CA ARG A 150 4.00 13.28 8.14
C ARG A 150 2.63 12.70 7.86
N PHE A 151 2.56 11.57 7.16
CA PHE A 151 1.32 11.02 6.65
C PHE A 151 1.11 9.58 7.14
N ALA A 152 -0.11 9.27 7.54
CA ALA A 152 -0.53 7.90 7.81
C ALA A 152 -2.02 7.69 7.52
N TYR A 153 -2.42 6.45 7.27
CA TYR A 153 -3.80 6.04 7.08
C TYR A 153 -3.97 4.61 7.60
N LEU A 154 -5.19 4.25 7.97
CA LEU A 154 -5.52 2.97 8.56
C LEU A 154 -5.39 1.84 7.55
N GLU A 155 -5.08 0.65 8.04
CA GLU A 155 -5.26 -0.59 7.30
C GLU A 155 -6.73 -0.82 6.97
N ALA A 156 -7.59 -0.70 7.99
CA ALA A 156 -9.03 -0.84 7.84
C ALA A 156 -9.82 0.00 8.85
N TRP A 157 -11.13 0.12 8.65
CA TRP A 157 -12.03 0.61 9.70
C TRP A 157 -12.21 -0.36 10.86
N GLU A 158 -11.92 -1.64 10.64
CA GLU A 158 -12.04 -2.69 11.66
C GLU A 158 -10.67 -3.02 12.31
N TYR A 159 -9.58 -2.70 11.61
CA TYR A 159 -8.21 -2.96 12.02
C TYR A 159 -7.49 -1.63 12.23
N TYR A 160 -7.48 -1.17 13.47
CA TYR A 160 -6.95 0.14 13.85
C TYR A 160 -5.41 0.16 13.91
N MET A 161 -4.78 -0.04 12.75
CA MET A 161 -3.35 -0.09 12.56
C MET A 161 -2.98 0.92 11.47
N LEU A 162 -2.05 1.83 11.75
CA LEU A 162 -1.67 2.89 10.82
C LEU A 162 -0.51 2.46 9.94
N ASN A 163 -0.67 2.66 8.63
CA ASN A 163 0.29 2.30 7.59
C ASN A 163 0.79 0.85 7.72
N THR A 164 -0.11 -0.11 7.92
CA THR A 164 0.30 -1.53 7.94
C THR A 164 1.10 -1.85 6.69
N TYR A 165 2.36 -2.21 6.87
CA TYR A 165 3.38 -2.05 5.85
C TYR A 165 3.33 -3.15 4.78
N ASP A 166 3.04 -4.38 5.20
CA ASP A 166 2.86 -5.52 4.31
C ASP A 166 1.62 -5.36 3.41
N VAL A 167 0.63 -4.58 3.85
CA VAL A 167 -0.57 -4.20 3.09
C VAL A 167 -0.30 -2.95 2.25
N HIS A 168 0.40 -1.97 2.82
CA HIS A 168 0.84 -0.74 2.15
C HIS A 168 1.67 -1.01 0.90
N PHE A 169 2.43 -2.10 0.90
CA PHE A 169 3.14 -2.60 -0.28
C PHE A 169 2.27 -2.69 -1.54
N TYR A 170 1.00 -3.08 -1.40
CA TYR A 170 0.05 -3.16 -2.51
C TYR A 170 -0.66 -1.81 -2.73
N SER A 171 -1.11 -1.15 -1.66
CA SER A 171 -1.94 0.07 -1.75
C SER A 171 -1.16 1.32 -2.15
N SER A 172 0.15 1.36 -1.90
CA SER A 172 1.03 2.52 -2.10
C SER A 172 1.10 2.98 -3.56
N PHE A 173 0.72 2.16 -4.54
CA PHE A 173 0.61 2.63 -5.94
C PHE A 173 -0.36 3.80 -6.10
N ALA A 174 -1.41 3.88 -5.26
CA ALA A 174 -2.33 5.03 -5.29
C ALA A 174 -1.65 6.33 -4.88
N LEU A 175 -0.76 6.29 -3.88
CA LEU A 175 0.05 7.43 -3.48
C LEU A 175 1.19 7.67 -4.48
N LEU A 176 1.83 6.63 -4.99
CA LEU A 176 2.91 6.76 -5.98
C LEU A 176 2.46 7.52 -7.22
N GLU A 177 1.30 7.18 -7.77
CA GLU A 177 0.79 7.79 -9.01
C GLU A 177 0.26 9.21 -8.81
N ASN A 178 -0.33 9.50 -7.64
CA ASN A 178 -1.07 10.74 -7.43
C ASN A 178 -0.37 11.73 -6.49
N TRP A 179 0.34 11.23 -5.48
CA TRP A 179 1.05 12.01 -4.45
C TRP A 179 2.40 11.38 -4.07
N PRO A 180 3.36 11.22 -5.01
CA PRO A 180 4.61 10.50 -4.75
C PRO A 180 5.45 11.11 -3.63
N LEU A 181 5.35 12.43 -3.41
CA LEU A 181 6.08 13.08 -2.31
C LEU A 181 5.46 12.79 -0.94
N ILE A 182 4.22 12.32 -0.87
CA ILE A 182 3.62 11.77 0.35
C ILE A 182 4.07 10.33 0.56
N GLU A 183 4.12 9.52 -0.49
CA GLU A 183 4.64 8.14 -0.43
C GLU A 183 6.06 8.11 0.15
N LEU A 184 6.95 8.97 -0.37
CA LEU A 184 8.32 9.05 0.14
C LEU A 184 8.38 9.45 1.62
N ALA A 185 7.42 10.22 2.12
CA ALA A 185 7.36 10.54 3.55
C ALA A 185 7.03 9.29 4.40
N ILE A 186 6.10 8.44 3.95
CA ILE A 186 5.80 7.17 4.61
C ILE A 186 7.04 6.26 4.60
N GLN A 187 7.70 6.14 3.45
CA GLN A 187 8.88 5.29 3.31
C GLN A 187 10.03 5.73 4.23
N LEU A 188 10.23 7.04 4.38
CA LEU A 188 11.22 7.60 5.31
C LEU A 188 10.87 7.34 6.79
N ASP A 189 9.59 7.35 7.13
CA ASP A 189 9.12 6.99 8.48
C ASP A 189 9.52 5.55 8.81
N PHE A 190 9.21 4.59 7.93
CA PHE A 190 9.63 3.19 8.09
C PHE A 190 11.14 3.01 8.07
N ALA A 191 11.86 3.77 7.24
CA ALA A 191 13.32 3.73 7.19
C ALA A 191 13.95 4.14 8.53
N ASP A 192 13.36 5.10 9.25
CA ASP A 192 13.80 5.44 10.60
C ASP A 192 13.51 4.31 11.60
N GLN A 193 12.41 3.58 11.42
CA GLN A 193 12.06 2.48 12.31
C GLN A 193 12.94 1.23 12.17
N VAL A 194 13.62 1.01 11.05
CA VAL A 194 14.55 -0.14 10.89
C VAL A 194 15.59 -0.19 12.02
N LEU A 195 16.12 0.97 12.40
CA LEU A 195 17.15 1.10 13.43
C LEU A 195 16.58 1.31 14.84
N SER A 196 15.26 1.31 15.00
CA SER A 196 14.60 1.40 16.30
C SER A 196 14.48 0.04 16.99
N SER A 197 14.38 0.06 18.32
CA SER A 197 14.02 -1.10 19.13
C SER A 197 13.17 -0.66 20.32
N CYS A 198 12.38 -1.57 20.87
CA CYS A 198 11.53 -1.33 22.02
C CYS A 198 11.60 -2.49 23.01
N ASP A 199 11.91 -2.19 24.27
CA ASP A 199 11.96 -3.19 25.35
C ASP A 199 10.56 -3.59 25.86
N ARG A 200 9.51 -2.85 25.48
CA ARG A 200 8.12 -3.20 25.81
C ARG A 200 7.81 -4.55 25.16
N LYS A 201 7.10 -5.41 25.91
CA LYS A 201 6.63 -6.70 25.41
C LYS A 201 5.12 -6.68 25.17
N SER A 202 4.67 -7.32 24.11
CA SER A 202 3.26 -7.60 23.80
C SER A 202 3.00 -9.10 23.90
N VAL A 203 1.72 -9.47 23.97
CA VAL A 203 1.29 -10.87 23.83
C VAL A 203 1.08 -11.13 22.34
N ASN A 204 1.56 -12.27 21.85
CA ASN A 204 1.21 -12.78 20.53
C ASN A 204 0.15 -13.88 20.73
N ILE A 205 -1.05 -13.63 20.23
CA ILE A 205 -2.25 -14.43 20.56
C ILE A 205 -2.13 -15.85 20.00
N ASN A 206 -1.71 -16.01 18.74
CA ASN A 206 -1.60 -17.29 18.06
C ASN A 206 -0.59 -18.21 18.74
N GLU A 207 0.61 -17.70 19.03
CA GLU A 207 1.69 -18.51 19.63
C GLU A 207 1.57 -18.58 21.16
N SER A 208 0.66 -17.81 21.77
CA SER A 208 0.55 -17.65 23.24
C SER A 208 1.88 -17.25 23.89
N THR A 209 2.68 -16.44 23.19
CA THR A 209 4.00 -15.98 23.64
C THR A 209 3.99 -14.51 24.06
N ARG A 210 5.09 -14.07 24.69
CA ARG A 210 5.37 -12.65 24.96
C ARG A 210 6.74 -12.26 24.44
N THR A 211 6.78 -11.49 23.36
CA THR A 211 8.03 -11.04 22.73
C THR A 211 8.14 -9.52 22.76
N ALA A 212 9.31 -9.00 22.40
CA ALA A 212 9.52 -7.56 22.29
C ALA A 212 8.66 -7.00 21.15
N VAL A 213 7.97 -5.88 21.40
CA VAL A 213 7.09 -5.22 20.42
C VAL A 213 7.87 -4.86 19.14
N LYS A 214 9.14 -4.48 19.27
CA LYS A 214 9.98 -4.06 18.15
C LYS A 214 11.44 -4.44 18.36
N ARG A 215 12.04 -5.16 17.41
CA ARG A 215 13.46 -5.52 17.42
C ARG A 215 14.27 -4.69 16.43
N LEU A 216 15.54 -4.47 16.75
CA LEU A 216 16.48 -3.80 15.85
C LEU A 216 16.62 -4.61 14.54
N GLY A 217 16.63 -3.93 13.39
CA GLY A 217 16.76 -4.58 12.08
C GLY A 217 15.48 -5.24 11.56
N ARG A 218 14.39 -5.25 12.34
CA ARG A 218 13.06 -5.68 11.90
C ARG A 218 12.19 -4.46 11.63
N LEU A 219 11.44 -4.45 10.54
CA LEU A 219 10.43 -3.44 10.35
C LEU A 219 9.29 -3.61 11.36
N PRO A 220 8.65 -2.51 11.81
CA PRO A 220 7.33 -2.65 12.39
C PRO A 220 6.33 -3.07 11.31
N HIS A 221 5.35 -3.89 11.69
CA HIS A 221 4.16 -4.18 10.91
C HIS A 221 3.35 -2.91 10.66
N ASP A 222 3.12 -2.12 11.72
CA ASP A 222 2.33 -0.88 11.65
C ASP A 222 2.93 0.22 12.54
N LEU A 223 2.56 1.46 12.25
CA LEU A 223 2.99 2.65 13.01
C LEU A 223 2.11 2.90 14.23
N GLY A 224 1.32 1.93 14.69
CA GLY A 224 0.56 1.98 15.92
C GLY A 224 -0.95 2.18 15.72
N ASN A 225 -1.64 2.30 16.85
CA ASN A 225 -3.10 2.37 16.94
C ASN A 225 -3.57 3.78 17.32
N PRO A 226 -4.56 4.38 16.63
CA PRO A 226 -5.13 5.68 17.00
C PRO A 226 -5.75 5.73 18.40
N MET A 227 -6.12 4.60 18.99
CA MET A 227 -6.62 4.49 20.36
C MET A 227 -5.50 4.46 21.41
N ASP A 228 -4.24 4.30 21.01
CA ASP A 228 -3.06 4.44 21.86
C ASP A 228 -2.28 5.68 21.43
N GLU A 229 -1.06 5.53 20.91
CA GLU A 229 -0.23 6.65 20.46
C GLU A 229 0.61 6.25 19.23
N PRO A 230 0.12 6.52 18.01
CA PRO A 230 0.86 6.27 16.78
C PRO A 230 2.25 6.90 16.78
N TRP A 231 3.20 6.25 16.09
CA TRP A 231 4.63 6.54 15.99
C TRP A 231 5.44 6.37 17.29
N LEU A 232 4.81 6.53 18.46
CA LEU A 232 5.45 6.29 19.75
C LEU A 232 5.27 4.84 20.21
N HIS A 233 4.09 4.27 19.99
CA HIS A 233 3.76 2.89 20.29
C HIS A 233 3.45 2.14 18.98
N LEU A 234 4.52 1.64 18.35
CA LEU A 234 4.48 0.86 17.10
C LEU A 234 3.91 -0.55 17.35
N ASN A 235 3.60 -1.26 16.25
CA ASN A 235 3.15 -2.66 16.27
C ASN A 235 1.95 -2.88 17.19
N ALA A 236 0.83 -2.27 16.79
CA ALA A 236 -0.47 -2.52 17.39
C ALA A 236 -0.99 -3.93 17.09
N TYR A 237 -0.57 -4.52 15.96
CA TYR A 237 -0.81 -5.92 15.66
C TYR A 237 -0.29 -6.84 16.77
N ALA A 238 -1.15 -7.76 17.22
CA ALA A 238 -0.88 -8.63 18.36
C ALA A 238 -1.24 -10.10 18.11
N LEU A 239 -1.62 -10.45 16.89
CA LEU A 239 -2.02 -11.83 16.60
C LEU A 239 -0.79 -12.76 16.55
N SER A 240 0.32 -12.31 15.95
CA SER A 240 1.59 -13.05 15.85
C SER A 240 2.81 -12.15 16.04
N ASP A 241 3.99 -12.74 16.29
CA ASP A 241 5.25 -11.99 16.37
C ASP A 241 5.74 -11.56 14.98
N THR A 242 5.46 -10.30 14.62
CA THR A 242 5.83 -9.72 13.32
C THR A 242 7.33 -9.51 13.16
N CYS A 243 8.12 -9.56 14.23
CA CYS A 243 9.58 -9.53 14.11
C CYS A 243 10.16 -10.84 13.54
N GLU A 244 9.36 -11.92 13.46
CA GLU A 244 9.74 -13.15 12.77
C GLU A 244 9.20 -13.23 11.34
N TRP A 245 8.42 -12.23 10.89
CA TRP A 245 7.84 -12.26 9.55
C TRP A 245 8.89 -12.12 8.46
N LYS A 246 8.72 -12.92 7.41
CA LYS A 246 9.68 -13.05 6.31
C LYS A 246 9.45 -12.02 5.21
N ASP A 247 8.25 -11.45 5.09
CA ASP A 247 7.89 -10.56 3.98
C ASP A 247 8.10 -9.07 4.29
N LEU A 248 7.81 -8.58 5.50
CA LEU A 248 7.89 -7.16 5.88
C LEU A 248 9.22 -6.51 5.50
N ASN A 249 10.33 -7.11 5.94
CA ASN A 249 11.67 -6.63 5.66
C ASN A 249 11.99 -6.63 4.15
N LEU A 250 11.50 -7.62 3.41
CA LEU A 250 11.76 -7.74 1.97
C LEU A 250 10.94 -6.74 1.17
N LYS A 251 9.65 -6.59 1.51
CA LYS A 251 8.78 -5.54 0.98
C LYS A 251 9.38 -4.15 1.16
N PHE A 252 10.06 -3.91 2.28
CA PHE A 252 10.78 -2.64 2.51
C PHE A 252 11.95 -2.43 1.55
N VAL A 253 12.76 -3.46 1.33
CA VAL A 253 13.88 -3.39 0.38
C VAL A 253 13.37 -3.09 -1.03
N LEU A 254 12.32 -3.80 -1.46
CA LEU A 254 11.69 -3.59 -2.77
C LEU A 254 11.13 -2.16 -2.88
N THR A 255 10.42 -1.68 -1.86
CA THR A 255 9.79 -0.35 -1.84
C THR A 255 10.83 0.77 -1.81
N CYS A 256 11.93 0.62 -1.05
CA CYS A 256 13.07 1.53 -1.09
C CYS A 256 13.61 1.71 -2.52
N TYR A 257 13.78 0.59 -3.24
CA TYR A 257 14.26 0.63 -4.61
C TYR A 257 13.23 1.26 -5.57
N ARG A 258 11.95 0.88 -5.46
CA ARG A 258 10.87 1.47 -6.25
C ARG A 258 10.81 2.98 -6.07
N ASP A 259 10.81 3.46 -4.83
CA ASP A 259 10.68 4.88 -4.52
C ASP A 259 11.92 5.66 -4.95
N TYR A 260 13.10 5.06 -4.87
CA TYR A 260 14.28 5.65 -5.48
C TYR A 260 14.11 5.83 -7.00
N GLU A 261 13.65 4.79 -7.69
CA GLU A 261 13.51 4.81 -9.15
C GLU A 261 12.37 5.72 -9.64
N LYS A 262 11.23 5.70 -8.95
CA LYS A 262 9.98 6.37 -9.37
C LYS A 262 9.77 7.73 -8.73
N ILE A 263 10.42 8.03 -7.61
CA ILE A 263 10.22 9.28 -6.89
C ILE A 263 11.54 10.04 -6.85
N VAL A 264 12.57 9.48 -6.24
CA VAL A 264 13.82 10.21 -5.99
C VAL A 264 14.49 10.62 -7.29
N LYS A 265 14.61 9.72 -8.28
CA LYS A 265 15.21 10.07 -9.58
C LYS A 265 14.42 11.09 -10.40
N ILE A 266 13.09 11.15 -10.21
CA ILE A 266 12.20 12.01 -11.00
C ILE A 266 12.08 13.41 -10.38
N TYR A 267 11.91 13.48 -9.06
CA TYR A 267 11.61 14.72 -8.36
C TYR A 267 12.84 15.41 -7.76
N PHE A 268 14.00 14.75 -7.74
CA PHE A 268 15.25 15.31 -7.23
C PHE A 268 16.29 15.37 -8.35
N ASN A 269 16.77 16.59 -8.62
CA ASN A 269 17.84 16.85 -9.58
C ASN A 269 19.13 16.13 -9.19
N ASP A 270 20.00 15.86 -10.16
CA ASP A 270 21.27 15.15 -9.93
C ASP A 270 22.22 15.88 -8.96
N ASP A 271 22.21 17.21 -8.97
CA ASP A 271 23.00 18.04 -8.04
C ASP A 271 22.38 18.13 -6.62
N ASN A 272 21.23 17.49 -6.39
CA ASN A 272 20.59 17.51 -5.08
C ASN A 272 21.29 16.52 -4.14
N GLU A 273 22.01 17.04 -3.15
CA GLU A 273 22.65 16.24 -2.10
C GLU A 273 21.70 15.20 -1.46
N MET A 274 20.42 15.55 -1.31
CA MET A 274 19.41 14.64 -0.74
C MET A 274 19.22 13.38 -1.59
N LYS A 275 19.36 13.44 -2.92
CA LYS A 275 19.25 12.28 -3.80
C LYS A 275 20.29 11.21 -3.47
N GLY A 276 21.54 11.64 -3.29
CA GLY A 276 22.65 10.76 -2.89
C GLY A 276 22.48 10.21 -1.48
N CYS A 277 22.09 11.07 -0.52
CA CYS A 277 21.83 10.67 0.86
C CYS A 277 20.69 9.63 0.95
N LEU A 278 19.61 9.83 0.21
CA LEU A 278 18.46 8.91 0.19
C LEU A 278 18.85 7.55 -0.39
N LEU A 279 19.56 7.51 -1.53
CA LEU A 279 20.04 6.26 -2.12
C LEU A 279 20.98 5.52 -1.15
N ARG A 280 21.95 6.23 -0.56
CA ARG A 280 22.87 5.64 0.41
C ARG A 280 22.13 5.07 1.61
N ARG A 281 21.18 5.84 2.18
CA ARG A 281 20.37 5.39 3.31
C ARG A 281 19.56 4.14 2.97
N PHE A 282 18.84 4.14 1.85
CA PHE A 282 18.06 2.99 1.40
C PHE A 282 18.95 1.76 1.18
N TYR A 283 20.14 1.95 0.60
CA TYR A 283 21.12 0.88 0.43
C TYR A 283 21.65 0.34 1.76
N ASP A 284 22.08 1.20 2.69
CA ASP A 284 22.69 0.78 3.95
C ASP A 284 21.68 0.01 4.83
N LEU A 285 20.44 0.49 4.90
CA LEU A 285 19.37 -0.20 5.62
C LEU A 285 19.02 -1.54 4.96
N SER A 286 18.86 -1.55 3.64
CA SER A 286 18.49 -2.76 2.90
C SER A 286 19.59 -3.82 2.93
N SER A 287 20.85 -3.43 2.77
CA SER A 287 22.00 -4.36 2.87
C SER A 287 22.14 -4.94 4.28
N GLY A 288 21.88 -4.14 5.31
CA GLY A 288 21.79 -4.62 6.70
C GLY A 288 20.69 -5.65 6.90
N ILE A 289 19.49 -5.41 6.35
CA ILE A 289 18.37 -6.36 6.37
C ILE A 289 18.75 -7.68 5.67
N ILE A 290 19.36 -7.63 4.49
CA ILE A 290 19.79 -8.84 3.76
C ILE A 290 20.86 -9.61 4.53
N ALA A 291 21.75 -8.91 5.24
CA ALA A 291 22.78 -9.55 6.07
C ALA A 291 22.16 -10.29 7.27
N ASP A 292 21.17 -9.69 7.93
CA ASP A 292 20.46 -10.29 9.06
C ASP A 292 19.52 -11.44 8.65
N ALA A 293 18.89 -11.34 7.48
CA ALA A 293 18.04 -12.39 6.90
C ALA A 293 18.79 -13.71 6.62
N LYS A 294 20.13 -13.73 6.71
CA LYS A 294 20.90 -14.98 6.74
C LYS A 294 20.44 -15.93 7.86
N ALA A 295 19.88 -15.40 8.95
CA ALA A 295 19.32 -16.23 10.01
C ALA A 295 18.09 -17.05 9.58
N TRP A 296 17.47 -16.71 8.45
CA TRP A 296 16.32 -17.41 7.87
C TRP A 296 16.70 -18.44 6.80
N ASP A 297 17.96 -18.49 6.40
CA ASP A 297 18.53 -19.51 5.51
C ASP A 297 19.07 -20.66 6.38
N VAL A 298 18.26 -21.69 6.54
CA VAL A 298 18.49 -22.80 7.47
C VAL A 298 19.35 -23.89 6.84
N ASP A 299 19.26 -24.10 5.53
CA ASP A 299 19.98 -25.16 4.81
C ASP A 299 21.24 -24.68 4.07
N GLY A 300 21.48 -23.37 4.04
CA GLY A 300 22.69 -22.75 3.51
C GLY A 300 22.72 -22.63 1.99
N ASP A 301 21.57 -22.70 1.31
CA ASP A 301 21.48 -22.59 -0.15
C ASP A 301 21.23 -21.16 -0.67
N ASP A 302 21.36 -20.17 0.22
CA ASP A 302 21.14 -18.74 0.02
C ASP A 302 19.67 -18.33 -0.21
N LEU A 303 18.71 -19.27 -0.14
CA LEU A 303 17.27 -19.00 -0.09
C LEU A 303 16.79 -18.95 1.38
N ILE A 304 15.63 -18.35 1.63
CA ILE A 304 15.06 -18.24 2.97
C ILE A 304 13.92 -19.25 3.16
N GLU A 305 13.71 -19.68 4.41
CA GLU A 305 12.62 -20.59 4.78
C GLU A 305 11.59 -19.93 5.70
N ASN A 306 10.32 -20.22 5.43
CA ASN A 306 9.20 -19.99 6.35
C ASN A 306 9.18 -21.08 7.45
N ALA A 307 8.72 -20.70 8.64
CA ALA A 307 8.88 -21.51 9.85
C ALA A 307 7.79 -22.59 10.06
N GLY A 308 6.89 -22.83 9.10
CA GLY A 308 5.76 -23.74 9.28
C GLY A 308 4.60 -23.14 10.09
N GLN A 309 4.57 -21.81 10.19
CA GLN A 309 3.55 -21.01 10.85
C GLN A 309 3.29 -19.74 10.02
N PRO A 310 2.20 -19.01 10.26
CA PRO A 310 1.95 -17.75 9.56
C PRO A 310 2.97 -16.67 9.97
N ASP A 311 4.01 -16.50 9.15
CA ASP A 311 5.08 -15.54 9.34
C ASP A 311 5.18 -14.56 8.16
N GLN A 312 4.03 -14.13 7.65
CA GLN A 312 3.86 -13.20 6.53
C GLN A 312 2.41 -12.66 6.48
N THR A 313 2.10 -11.75 5.55
CA THR A 313 0.78 -11.05 5.42
C THR A 313 -0.47 -11.95 5.42
N TYR A 314 -0.37 -13.20 4.94
CA TYR A 314 -1.38 -14.24 5.09
C TYR A 314 -1.25 -14.86 6.49
N ASP A 315 -1.61 -14.06 7.49
CA ASP A 315 -1.36 -14.24 8.92
C ASP A 315 -2.11 -15.39 9.61
N VAL A 316 -2.95 -16.11 8.88
CA VAL A 316 -3.57 -17.38 9.31
C VAL A 316 -3.48 -18.47 8.23
N TRP A 317 -2.52 -18.34 7.30
CA TRP A 317 -2.18 -19.36 6.30
C TRP A 317 -0.69 -19.70 6.35
N SER A 318 -0.37 -20.88 6.87
CA SER A 318 1.01 -21.28 7.15
C SER A 318 1.79 -21.63 5.87
N MET A 319 3.04 -21.20 5.81
CA MET A 319 4.04 -21.63 4.82
C MET A 319 5.18 -22.37 5.54
N HIS A 320 5.75 -23.41 4.93
CA HIS A 320 6.81 -24.21 5.52
C HIS A 320 7.95 -24.53 4.53
N GLY A 321 9.19 -24.25 4.94
CA GLY A 321 10.35 -24.33 4.05
C GLY A 321 10.38 -23.13 3.11
N SER A 322 11.05 -23.24 1.95
CA SER A 322 11.01 -22.16 0.98
C SER A 322 9.60 -22.03 0.36
N SER A 323 9.03 -20.83 0.32
CA SER A 323 7.72 -20.57 -0.33
C SER A 323 7.86 -19.79 -1.63
N ALA A 324 6.88 -19.92 -2.53
CA ALA A 324 6.85 -19.13 -3.76
C ALA A 324 6.78 -17.63 -3.45
N TYR A 325 5.94 -17.26 -2.47
CA TYR A 325 5.70 -15.88 -2.03
C TYR A 325 6.95 -15.22 -1.42
N CYS A 326 7.42 -15.72 -0.27
CA CYS A 326 8.56 -15.11 0.43
C CYS A 326 9.87 -15.33 -0.31
N GLY A 327 10.06 -16.49 -0.96
CA GLY A 327 11.23 -16.76 -1.79
C GLY A 327 11.32 -15.81 -2.99
N GLY A 328 10.21 -15.55 -3.68
CA GLY A 328 10.16 -14.59 -4.79
C GLY A 328 10.49 -13.16 -4.35
N LEU A 329 9.97 -12.73 -3.20
CA LEU A 329 10.31 -11.45 -2.56
C LEU A 329 11.81 -11.38 -2.24
N TRP A 330 12.39 -12.47 -1.71
CA TRP A 330 13.80 -12.53 -1.35
C TRP A 330 14.73 -12.37 -2.56
N LEU A 331 14.45 -13.09 -3.66
CA LEU A 331 15.23 -12.95 -4.90
C LEU A 331 15.19 -11.50 -5.42
N CYS A 332 14.01 -10.88 -5.40
CA CYS A 332 13.86 -9.49 -5.82
C CYS A 332 14.58 -8.52 -4.88
N ALA A 333 14.57 -8.77 -3.57
CA ALA A 333 15.27 -7.95 -2.59
C ALA A 333 16.79 -7.99 -2.80
N LEU A 334 17.37 -9.17 -3.06
CA LEU A 334 18.78 -9.32 -3.40
C LEU A 334 19.15 -8.50 -4.65
N GLU A 335 18.31 -8.53 -5.68
CA GLU A 335 18.53 -7.78 -6.91
C GLU A 335 18.37 -6.26 -6.71
N CYS A 336 17.38 -5.82 -5.92
CA CYS A 336 17.20 -4.42 -5.55
C CYS A 336 18.45 -3.85 -4.85
N VAL A 337 18.98 -4.58 -3.85
CA VAL A 337 20.21 -4.16 -3.15
C VAL A 337 21.41 -4.16 -4.10
N ARG A 338 21.51 -5.15 -4.98
CA ARG A 338 22.56 -5.18 -6.00
C ARG A 338 22.51 -3.96 -6.93
N ARG A 339 21.33 -3.54 -7.38
CA ARG A 339 21.14 -2.36 -8.24
C ARG A 339 21.46 -1.06 -7.52
N MET A 340 21.07 -0.93 -6.25
CA MET A 340 21.45 0.21 -5.42
C MET A 340 22.97 0.26 -5.22
N ALA A 341 23.62 -0.87 -4.92
CA ALA A 341 25.08 -0.98 -4.81
C ALA A 341 25.79 -0.50 -6.09
N LEU A 342 25.35 -0.97 -7.25
CA LEU A 342 25.91 -0.53 -8.54
C LEU A 342 25.75 0.97 -8.77
N THR A 343 24.58 1.52 -8.45
CA THR A 343 24.30 2.96 -8.60
C THR A 343 25.19 3.80 -7.68
N LEU A 344 25.57 3.26 -6.52
CA LEU A 344 26.50 3.87 -5.57
C LEU A 344 27.99 3.62 -5.89
N GLY A 345 28.30 2.81 -6.90
CA GLY A 345 29.67 2.42 -7.23
C GLY A 345 30.27 1.33 -6.35
N GLU A 346 29.47 0.65 -5.52
CA GLU A 346 29.87 -0.42 -4.60
C GLU A 346 30.01 -1.77 -5.33
N VAL A 347 30.99 -1.87 -6.24
CA VAL A 347 31.14 -3.01 -7.16
C VAL A 347 31.36 -4.34 -6.42
N VAL A 348 32.08 -4.34 -5.31
CA VAL A 348 32.34 -5.55 -4.51
C VAL A 348 31.05 -6.10 -3.90
N ASP A 349 30.24 -5.23 -3.32
CA ASP A 349 28.95 -5.61 -2.74
C ASP A 349 27.97 -6.04 -3.83
N ALA A 350 27.93 -5.34 -4.96
CA ALA A 350 27.13 -5.76 -6.10
C ALA A 350 27.50 -7.18 -6.57
N GLN A 351 28.79 -7.53 -6.64
CA GLN A 351 29.20 -8.88 -7.01
C GLN A 351 28.81 -9.92 -5.95
N LYS A 352 28.91 -9.57 -4.65
CA LYS A 352 28.47 -10.43 -3.55
C LYS A 352 26.97 -10.74 -3.66
N PHE A 353 26.13 -9.73 -3.85
CA PHE A 353 24.68 -9.93 -4.01
C PHE A 353 24.35 -10.67 -5.30
N ALA A 354 25.08 -10.46 -6.39
CA ALA A 354 24.93 -11.24 -7.63
C ALA A 354 25.16 -12.74 -7.42
N ASN A 355 26.23 -13.09 -6.69
CA ASN A 355 26.55 -14.48 -6.39
C ASN A 355 25.47 -15.13 -5.52
N LYS A 356 25.03 -14.42 -4.47
CA LYS A 356 23.95 -14.87 -3.57
C LYS A 356 22.64 -15.09 -4.34
N LEU A 357 22.24 -14.12 -5.17
CA LEU A 357 21.06 -14.22 -6.02
C LEU A 357 21.11 -15.42 -6.95
N ASN A 358 22.27 -15.69 -7.57
CA ASN A 358 22.40 -16.82 -8.48
C ASN A 358 22.28 -18.18 -7.76
N ASN A 359 22.74 -18.30 -6.52
CA ASN A 359 22.56 -19.50 -5.70
C ASN A 359 21.09 -19.67 -5.29
N ALA A 360 20.52 -18.63 -4.69
CA ALA A 360 19.14 -18.59 -4.25
C ALA A 360 18.15 -18.87 -5.39
N ARG A 361 18.41 -18.35 -6.60
CA ARG A 361 17.59 -18.60 -7.79
C ARG A 361 17.59 -20.08 -8.17
N LYS A 362 18.76 -20.73 -8.17
CA LYS A 362 18.87 -22.17 -8.46
C LYS A 362 18.17 -23.02 -7.41
N ALA A 363 18.24 -22.60 -6.15
CA ALA A 363 17.49 -23.22 -5.05
C ALA A 363 15.98 -23.09 -5.27
N TYR A 364 15.49 -21.87 -5.52
CA TYR A 364 14.08 -21.56 -5.74
C TYR A 364 13.50 -22.36 -6.90
N GLU A 365 14.19 -22.40 -8.03
CA GLU A 365 13.76 -23.18 -9.19
C GLU A 365 13.75 -24.68 -8.90
N ARG A 366 14.81 -25.22 -8.27
CA ARG A 366 14.88 -26.64 -7.91
C ARG A 366 13.79 -27.07 -6.92
N LYS A 367 13.50 -26.23 -5.92
CA LYS A 367 12.56 -26.52 -4.84
C LYS A 367 11.10 -26.36 -5.28
N LEU A 368 10.79 -25.36 -6.11
CA LEU A 368 9.39 -24.91 -6.31
C LEU A 368 8.88 -24.99 -7.75
N TRP A 369 9.73 -24.94 -8.78
CA TRP A 369 9.24 -24.95 -10.15
C TRP A 369 8.79 -26.36 -10.59
N ASN A 370 7.49 -26.53 -10.81
CA ASN A 370 6.92 -27.84 -11.19
C ASN A 370 6.74 -28.03 -12.72
N GLY A 371 7.21 -27.07 -13.52
CA GLY A 371 7.06 -27.07 -14.98
C GLY A 371 5.87 -26.27 -15.52
N LYS A 372 4.95 -25.82 -14.66
CA LYS A 372 3.80 -24.97 -15.03
C LYS A 372 3.67 -23.72 -14.18
N TYR A 373 3.88 -23.86 -12.88
CA TYR A 373 3.79 -22.80 -11.88
C TYR A 373 4.78 -23.12 -10.74
N PHE A 374 4.90 -22.22 -9.76
CA PHE A 374 5.69 -22.46 -8.55
C PHE A 374 4.79 -23.05 -7.47
N ASP A 375 5.17 -24.20 -6.92
CA ASP A 375 4.48 -24.82 -5.79
C ASP A 375 4.43 -23.83 -4.61
N PHE A 376 3.32 -23.86 -3.84
CA PHE A 376 3.06 -22.95 -2.72
C PHE A 376 4.26 -22.84 -1.77
N ASP A 377 4.76 -23.97 -1.31
CA ASP A 377 6.00 -24.10 -0.57
C ASP A 377 6.66 -25.48 -0.75
N GLU A 378 7.85 -25.64 -0.17
CA GLU A 378 8.69 -26.83 -0.30
C GLU A 378 8.12 -28.07 0.40
N HIS A 379 7.35 -27.90 1.47
CA HIS A 379 6.94 -29.00 2.35
C HIS A 379 5.46 -29.39 2.23
N SER A 380 4.68 -28.67 1.43
CA SER A 380 3.29 -28.98 1.08
C SER A 380 3.21 -30.08 0.00
N THR A 381 3.84 -31.22 0.27
CA THR A 381 3.98 -32.34 -0.68
C THR A 381 2.66 -32.94 -1.15
N ASP A 382 1.62 -32.96 -0.30
CA ASP A 382 0.26 -33.38 -0.64
C ASP A 382 -0.67 -32.20 -1.04
N HIS A 383 -0.11 -30.99 -1.05
CA HIS A 383 -0.85 -29.73 -1.08
C HIS A 383 -0.17 -28.70 -1.99
N LYS A 384 -0.09 -29.03 -3.27
CA LYS A 384 0.53 -28.19 -4.32
C LYS A 384 -0.39 -27.05 -4.78
N SER A 385 -0.94 -26.30 -3.83
CA SER A 385 -1.86 -25.19 -4.11
C SER A 385 -1.25 -24.19 -5.09
N ILE A 386 -2.07 -23.77 -6.05
CA ILE A 386 -1.76 -22.69 -6.97
C ILE A 386 -2.13 -21.41 -6.23
N MET A 387 -1.13 -20.70 -5.71
CA MET A 387 -1.35 -19.44 -5.00
C MET A 387 -1.49 -18.28 -6.00
N ALA A 388 -2.51 -17.44 -5.82
CA ALA A 388 -2.76 -16.27 -6.68
C ALA A 388 -1.60 -15.27 -6.66
N ASP A 389 -0.93 -15.16 -5.51
CA ASP A 389 0.16 -14.21 -5.27
C ASP A 389 1.57 -14.84 -5.30
N GLN A 390 1.70 -16.05 -5.87
CA GLN A 390 2.96 -16.80 -5.90
C GLN A 390 4.12 -16.03 -6.57
N LEU A 391 3.82 -15.01 -7.38
CA LEU A 391 4.81 -14.17 -8.07
C LEU A 391 4.90 -12.74 -7.53
N CYS A 392 4.44 -12.48 -6.30
CA CYS A 392 4.38 -11.14 -5.67
C CYS A 392 5.64 -10.28 -5.87
N GLY A 393 6.82 -10.80 -5.50
CA GLY A 393 8.08 -10.07 -5.65
C GLY A 393 8.39 -9.74 -7.11
N PHE A 394 8.14 -10.69 -8.02
CA PHE A 394 8.41 -10.50 -9.44
C PHE A 394 7.47 -9.47 -10.07
N TRP A 395 6.19 -9.49 -9.69
CA TRP A 395 5.21 -8.46 -10.06
C TRP A 395 5.71 -7.07 -9.68
N PHE A 396 6.05 -6.88 -8.39
CA PHE A 396 6.43 -5.57 -7.88
C PHE A 396 7.71 -5.03 -8.53
N MET A 397 8.67 -5.92 -8.82
CA MET A 397 9.88 -5.51 -9.54
C MET A 397 9.60 -5.23 -11.02
N CYS A 398 8.73 -6.01 -11.67
CA CYS A 398 8.33 -5.81 -13.06
C CYS A 398 7.63 -4.46 -13.25
N ILE A 399 6.71 -4.08 -12.36
CA ILE A 399 6.03 -2.78 -12.44
C ILE A 399 6.97 -1.61 -12.11
N THR A 400 8.00 -1.86 -11.31
CA THR A 400 9.03 -0.86 -10.99
C THR A 400 9.88 -0.53 -12.23
N ASP A 401 10.51 -1.50 -12.88
CA ASP A 401 11.45 -1.20 -13.98
C ASP A 401 11.35 -2.11 -15.21
N GLY A 402 10.52 -3.16 -15.16
CA GLY A 402 10.26 -4.04 -16.29
C GLY A 402 11.43 -4.93 -16.69
N LYS A 403 12.42 -5.16 -15.80
CA LYS A 403 13.63 -5.97 -16.06
C LYS A 403 13.77 -7.18 -15.14
N VAL A 404 12.65 -7.69 -14.62
CA VAL A 404 12.68 -8.83 -13.70
C VAL A 404 13.08 -10.12 -14.44
N ASP A 405 12.63 -10.24 -15.69
CA ASP A 405 12.80 -11.41 -16.54
C ASP A 405 14.17 -11.51 -17.22
N ASP A 406 14.94 -10.43 -17.17
CA ASP A 406 16.34 -10.39 -17.62
C ASP A 406 17.31 -11.01 -16.61
N VAL A 407 16.93 -11.08 -15.33
CA VAL A 407 17.88 -11.32 -14.24
C VAL A 407 17.45 -12.44 -13.28
N ILE A 408 16.16 -12.50 -12.92
CA ILE A 408 15.72 -13.32 -11.78
C ILE A 408 14.94 -14.57 -12.20
N ILE A 409 13.96 -14.43 -13.07
CA ILE A 409 13.02 -15.48 -13.48
C ILE A 409 12.83 -15.42 -14.99
N THR A 410 12.50 -16.51 -15.68
CA THR A 410 12.29 -16.41 -17.14
C THR A 410 10.91 -15.86 -17.49
N ARG A 411 10.78 -15.15 -18.62
CA ARG A 411 9.48 -14.74 -19.17
C ARG A 411 8.53 -15.93 -19.35
N GLN A 412 9.05 -17.09 -19.75
CA GLN A 412 8.28 -18.31 -19.90
C GLN A 412 7.66 -18.77 -18.57
N GLN A 413 8.44 -18.77 -17.48
CA GLN A 413 7.95 -19.11 -16.15
C GLN A 413 6.87 -18.13 -15.67
N ILE A 414 7.06 -16.82 -15.89
CA ILE A 414 6.05 -15.80 -15.57
C ILE A 414 4.75 -16.08 -16.33
N CYS A 415 4.81 -16.16 -17.65
CA CYS A 415 3.62 -16.36 -18.49
C CYS A 415 2.92 -17.69 -18.19
N ALA A 416 3.67 -18.78 -17.96
CA ALA A 416 3.10 -20.08 -17.61
C ALA A 416 2.38 -20.06 -16.24
N SER A 417 2.98 -19.40 -15.24
CA SER A 417 2.39 -19.28 -13.91
C SER A 417 1.14 -18.39 -13.94
N LEU A 418 1.22 -17.20 -14.55
CA LEU A 418 0.08 -16.29 -14.70
C LEU A 418 -1.09 -16.95 -15.45
N LYS A 419 -0.79 -17.66 -16.54
CA LYS A 419 -1.80 -18.45 -17.26
C LYS A 419 -2.44 -19.50 -16.35
N THR A 420 -1.64 -20.22 -15.56
CA THR A 420 -2.15 -21.22 -14.62
C THR A 420 -3.03 -20.59 -13.54
N ILE A 421 -2.61 -19.47 -12.96
CA ILE A 421 -3.39 -18.74 -11.95
C ILE A 421 -4.72 -18.28 -12.55
N PHE A 422 -4.70 -17.69 -13.74
CA PHE A 422 -5.94 -17.27 -14.40
C PHE A 422 -6.87 -18.44 -14.70
N GLU A 423 -6.36 -19.55 -15.25
CA GLU A 423 -7.17 -20.73 -15.56
C GLU A 423 -7.78 -21.40 -14.32
N TYR A 424 -7.12 -21.32 -13.15
CA TYR A 424 -7.56 -22.01 -11.93
C TYR A 424 -8.20 -21.02 -10.96
N ASN A 425 -7.42 -20.11 -10.39
CA ASN A 425 -7.85 -19.21 -9.34
C ASN A 425 -8.93 -18.22 -9.79
N VAL A 426 -9.02 -17.91 -11.10
CA VAL A 426 -10.04 -17.01 -11.65
C VAL A 426 -11.12 -17.81 -12.37
N GLU A 427 -10.83 -18.45 -13.51
CA GLU A 427 -11.86 -19.04 -14.37
C GLU A 427 -12.65 -20.16 -13.69
N LYS A 428 -11.97 -21.05 -12.94
CA LYS A 428 -12.64 -22.16 -12.23
C LYS A 428 -13.32 -21.73 -10.93
N PHE A 429 -13.02 -20.53 -10.43
CA PHE A 429 -13.62 -20.03 -9.20
C PHE A 429 -14.79 -19.09 -9.51
N ALA A 430 -16.01 -19.47 -9.09
CA ALA A 430 -17.22 -18.71 -9.36
C ALA A 430 -17.37 -18.28 -10.85
N ASN A 431 -16.90 -19.11 -11.79
CA ASN A 431 -16.87 -18.84 -13.24
C ASN A 431 -16.17 -17.52 -13.63
N GLY A 432 -15.10 -17.14 -12.92
CA GLY A 432 -14.35 -15.90 -13.14
C GLY A 432 -15.12 -14.63 -12.76
N GLN A 433 -16.23 -14.75 -12.03
CA GLN A 433 -17.06 -13.61 -11.68
C GLN A 433 -16.69 -12.95 -10.35
N LEU A 434 -15.83 -13.54 -9.52
CA LEU A 434 -15.51 -13.02 -8.18
C LEU A 434 -14.13 -12.34 -8.05
N GLY A 435 -13.19 -12.70 -8.92
CA GLY A 435 -11.76 -12.41 -8.77
C GLY A 435 -10.97 -13.68 -8.43
N PRO A 436 -9.63 -13.58 -8.24
CA PRO A 436 -8.79 -14.74 -7.99
C PRO A 436 -8.92 -15.21 -6.54
N VAL A 437 -9.37 -16.45 -6.32
CA VAL A 437 -9.27 -17.08 -4.99
C VAL A 437 -7.81 -17.30 -4.64
N ASN A 438 -7.42 -17.07 -3.39
CA ASN A 438 -6.03 -17.07 -2.96
C ASN A 438 -5.33 -18.40 -3.22
N ALA A 439 -6.01 -19.55 -3.04
CA ALA A 439 -5.49 -20.83 -3.46
C ALA A 439 -6.52 -21.77 -4.10
N MET A 440 -6.03 -22.47 -5.12
CA MET A 440 -6.75 -23.56 -5.76
C MET A 440 -5.85 -24.77 -5.92
N MET A 441 -6.36 -25.94 -5.60
CA MET A 441 -5.67 -27.21 -5.80
C MET A 441 -5.55 -27.51 -7.31
N PRO A 442 -4.55 -28.29 -7.75
CA PRO A 442 -4.42 -28.69 -9.16
C PRO A 442 -5.60 -29.54 -9.68
N SER A 443 -6.43 -30.07 -8.78
CA SER A 443 -7.70 -30.72 -9.10
C SER A 443 -8.77 -29.73 -9.58
N GLY A 444 -8.59 -28.42 -9.37
CA GLY A 444 -9.59 -27.37 -9.61
C GLY A 444 -10.54 -27.13 -8.42
N VAL A 445 -10.27 -27.73 -7.26
CA VAL A 445 -11.03 -27.49 -6.03
C VAL A 445 -10.35 -26.39 -5.21
N VAL A 446 -11.13 -25.49 -4.63
CA VAL A 446 -10.60 -24.45 -3.72
C VAL A 446 -9.88 -25.10 -2.56
N ASP A 447 -8.73 -24.52 -2.20
CA ASP A 447 -7.98 -24.94 -1.04
C ASP A 447 -8.67 -24.46 0.24
N SER A 448 -9.03 -25.39 1.12
CA SER A 448 -9.70 -25.13 2.40
C SER A 448 -8.81 -25.38 3.61
N THR A 449 -7.48 -25.24 3.46
CA THR A 449 -6.53 -25.43 4.58
C THR A 449 -6.50 -24.26 5.55
N GLY A 450 -6.89 -23.06 5.11
CA GLY A 450 -7.07 -21.90 5.97
C GLY A 450 -8.20 -21.01 5.46
N ILE A 451 -8.77 -20.17 6.32
CA ILE A 451 -9.81 -19.23 5.88
C ILE A 451 -9.31 -18.32 4.75
N GLN A 452 -8.03 -17.92 4.82
CA GLN A 452 -7.41 -17.05 3.81
C GLN A 452 -7.17 -17.76 2.48
N SER A 453 -7.05 -19.09 2.44
CA SER A 453 -6.89 -19.81 1.17
C SER A 453 -8.19 -19.82 0.34
N GLU A 454 -9.34 -19.71 1.00
CA GLU A 454 -10.70 -19.69 0.40
C GLU A 454 -11.18 -18.29 -0.01
N GLU A 455 -10.42 -17.25 0.32
CA GLU A 455 -10.78 -15.85 0.10
C GLU A 455 -10.27 -15.30 -1.24
N VAL A 456 -10.97 -14.31 -1.78
CA VAL A 456 -10.47 -13.39 -2.80
C VAL A 456 -10.06 -12.10 -2.10
N TRP A 457 -8.80 -11.70 -2.23
CA TRP A 457 -8.32 -10.43 -1.69
C TRP A 457 -8.31 -9.35 -2.77
N GLY A 458 -8.96 -8.21 -2.51
CA GLY A 458 -9.14 -7.16 -3.52
C GLY A 458 -7.82 -6.57 -4.03
N GLY A 459 -6.89 -6.32 -3.11
CA GLY A 459 -5.57 -5.82 -3.49
C GLY A 459 -4.75 -6.83 -4.29
N VAL A 460 -4.86 -8.12 -3.98
CA VAL A 460 -4.19 -9.20 -4.74
C VAL A 460 -4.81 -9.33 -6.13
N ALA A 461 -6.14 -9.20 -6.25
CA ALA A 461 -6.84 -9.22 -7.53
C ALA A 461 -6.31 -8.13 -8.48
N TYR A 462 -6.20 -6.90 -7.98
CA TYR A 462 -5.69 -5.78 -8.78
C TYR A 462 -4.18 -5.86 -9.05
N ALA A 463 -3.39 -6.33 -8.09
CA ALA A 463 -1.96 -6.59 -8.28
C ALA A 463 -1.73 -7.64 -9.39
N LEU A 464 -2.41 -8.77 -9.31
CA LEU A 464 -2.35 -9.84 -10.30
C LEU A 464 -2.81 -9.34 -11.69
N ALA A 465 -3.93 -8.62 -11.75
CA ALA A 465 -4.41 -8.02 -12.99
C ALA A 465 -3.37 -7.07 -13.62
N SER A 466 -2.71 -6.25 -12.81
CA SER A 466 -1.64 -5.37 -13.31
C SER A 466 -0.44 -6.17 -13.85
N PHE A 467 -0.13 -7.34 -13.29
CA PHE A 467 0.93 -8.19 -13.81
C PHE A 467 0.55 -8.82 -15.16
N HIS A 468 -0.71 -9.27 -15.30
CA HIS A 468 -1.25 -9.71 -16.60
C HIS A 468 -1.13 -8.62 -17.68
N LEU A 469 -1.39 -7.34 -17.34
CA LEU A 469 -1.19 -6.23 -18.27
C LEU A 469 0.28 -6.11 -18.69
N LEU A 470 1.23 -6.15 -17.75
CA LEU A 470 2.67 -6.05 -18.03
C LEU A 470 3.18 -7.19 -18.93
N VAL A 471 2.48 -8.32 -18.96
CA VAL A 471 2.77 -9.42 -19.89
C VAL A 471 1.96 -9.40 -21.19
N GLU A 472 1.20 -8.32 -21.41
CA GLU A 472 0.32 -8.06 -22.57
C GLU A 472 -0.88 -9.00 -22.70
N GLU A 473 -1.31 -9.61 -21.58
CA GLU A 473 -2.47 -10.50 -21.49
C GLU A 473 -3.73 -9.74 -21.03
N ASN A 474 -4.14 -8.74 -21.82
CA ASN A 474 -5.18 -7.77 -21.43
C ASN A 474 -6.53 -8.40 -21.03
N GLU A 475 -6.98 -9.44 -21.73
CA GLU A 475 -8.26 -10.09 -21.44
C GLU A 475 -8.26 -10.70 -20.03
N SER A 476 -7.23 -11.48 -19.71
CA SER A 476 -7.06 -12.06 -18.38
C SER A 476 -6.92 -10.99 -17.29
N ALA A 477 -6.22 -9.89 -17.58
CA ALA A 477 -6.07 -8.78 -16.63
C ALA A 477 -7.41 -8.16 -16.25
N PHE A 478 -8.17 -7.70 -17.24
CA PHE A 478 -9.44 -7.03 -16.99
C PHE A 478 -10.47 -8.00 -16.40
N LYS A 479 -10.53 -9.25 -16.86
CA LYS A 479 -11.46 -10.24 -16.29
C LYS A 479 -11.19 -10.54 -14.82
N THR A 480 -9.91 -10.68 -14.45
CA THR A 480 -9.47 -10.89 -13.05
C THR A 480 -9.94 -9.75 -12.14
N ALA A 481 -9.71 -8.50 -12.55
CA ALA A 481 -10.08 -7.32 -11.78
C ALA A 481 -11.59 -7.00 -11.80
N GLU A 482 -12.26 -7.28 -12.93
CA GLU A 482 -13.71 -7.03 -13.09
C GLU A 482 -14.53 -7.89 -12.14
N GLY A 483 -14.13 -9.15 -11.94
CA GLY A 483 -14.80 -10.05 -11.00
C GLY A 483 -14.86 -9.47 -9.59
N TRP A 484 -13.72 -8.93 -9.11
CA TRP A 484 -13.66 -8.23 -7.83
C TRP A 484 -14.55 -6.98 -7.83
N TYR A 485 -14.39 -6.09 -8.82
CA TYR A 485 -15.15 -4.85 -8.90
C TYR A 485 -16.66 -5.12 -8.86
N ARG A 486 -17.18 -5.98 -9.74
CA ARG A 486 -18.63 -6.26 -9.80
C ARG A 486 -19.14 -6.91 -8.52
N SER A 487 -18.32 -7.70 -7.83
CA SER A 487 -18.68 -8.27 -6.52
C SER A 487 -18.96 -7.16 -5.53
N CYS A 488 -17.98 -6.28 -5.29
CA CYS A 488 -18.09 -5.25 -4.28
C CYS A 488 -19.06 -4.12 -4.69
N TRP A 489 -18.99 -3.68 -5.94
CA TRP A 489 -19.66 -2.47 -6.41
C TRP A 489 -21.05 -2.67 -7.02
N GLU A 490 -21.43 -3.90 -7.37
CA GLU A 490 -22.72 -4.15 -8.02
C GLU A 490 -23.56 -5.21 -7.30
N ARG A 491 -22.93 -6.22 -6.69
CA ARG A 491 -23.66 -7.36 -6.10
C ARG A 491 -23.77 -7.33 -4.58
N TYR A 492 -22.71 -6.96 -3.87
CA TYR A 492 -22.64 -7.14 -2.40
C TYR A 492 -22.90 -5.85 -1.61
N GLY A 493 -23.05 -4.70 -2.29
CA GLY A 493 -23.36 -3.43 -1.62
C GLY A 493 -22.17 -2.85 -0.83
N LEU A 494 -20.95 -3.11 -1.30
CA LEU A 494 -19.70 -2.72 -0.64
C LEU A 494 -19.05 -1.48 -1.28
N GLN A 495 -19.83 -0.68 -2.02
CA GLN A 495 -19.36 0.59 -2.58
C GLN A 495 -18.86 1.51 -1.46
N TYR A 496 -17.68 2.12 -1.64
CA TYR A 496 -17.04 2.99 -0.63
C TYR A 496 -16.84 2.31 0.74
N GLN A 497 -16.73 0.98 0.76
CA GLN A 497 -16.37 0.20 1.93
C GLN A 497 -15.70 -1.12 1.52
N SER A 498 -15.01 -1.09 0.37
CA SER A 498 -14.32 -2.24 -0.21
C SER A 498 -13.51 -2.99 0.84
N PRO A 499 -13.74 -4.30 1.03
CA PRO A 499 -13.12 -5.06 2.10
C PRO A 499 -11.71 -5.54 1.74
N GLU A 500 -11.00 -6.14 2.70
CA GLU A 500 -9.82 -6.96 2.39
C GLU A 500 -10.22 -8.14 1.52
N ALA A 501 -11.22 -8.88 1.99
CA ALA A 501 -11.56 -10.18 1.44
C ALA A 501 -13.07 -10.39 1.25
N ILE A 502 -13.40 -11.19 0.25
CA ILE A 502 -14.71 -11.81 0.04
C ILE A 502 -14.56 -13.30 -0.26
N ASN A 503 -15.63 -14.08 -0.13
CA ASN A 503 -15.65 -15.49 -0.56
C ASN A 503 -16.86 -15.82 -1.43
N GLU A 504 -16.91 -17.05 -1.98
CA GLU A 504 -17.98 -17.50 -2.88
C GLU A 504 -19.37 -17.47 -2.22
N SER A 505 -19.43 -17.58 -0.89
CA SER A 505 -20.66 -17.47 -0.11
C SER A 505 -21.11 -16.02 0.13
N SER A 506 -20.48 -15.03 -0.50
CA SER A 506 -20.77 -13.60 -0.37
C SER A 506 -20.57 -13.04 1.05
N TYR A 507 -19.74 -13.70 1.87
CA TYR A 507 -19.23 -13.10 3.10
C TYR A 507 -18.04 -12.21 2.79
N TYR A 508 -17.80 -11.21 3.64
CA TYR A 508 -16.66 -10.30 3.57
C TYR A 508 -15.90 -10.29 4.89
N ARG A 509 -14.66 -9.78 4.85
CA ARG A 509 -13.82 -9.52 6.03
C ARG A 509 -13.08 -8.19 5.88
N ALA A 510 -13.08 -7.39 6.95
CA ALA A 510 -12.36 -6.12 7.04
C ALA A 510 -12.85 -5.06 6.05
N ILE A 511 -13.99 -4.41 6.31
CA ILE A 511 -14.50 -3.34 5.43
C ILE A 511 -13.70 -2.04 5.53
N GLY A 512 -13.77 -1.25 4.47
CA GLY A 512 -13.02 0.00 4.35
C GLY A 512 -11.54 -0.30 4.49
N TYR A 513 -10.97 -0.99 3.49
CA TYR A 513 -9.63 -1.55 3.56
C TYR A 513 -8.66 -0.85 2.61
N MET A 514 -7.38 -0.79 2.98
CA MET A 514 -6.37 -0.08 2.20
C MET A 514 -5.91 -0.84 0.94
N ARG A 515 -5.84 -2.18 1.00
CA ARG A 515 -5.24 -3.01 -0.07
C ARG A 515 -5.88 -2.85 -1.45
N PRO A 516 -7.22 -2.69 -1.61
CA PRO A 516 -7.88 -2.42 -2.89
C PRO A 516 -7.38 -1.19 -3.65
N LEU A 517 -6.71 -0.23 -2.99
CA LEU A 517 -6.01 0.87 -3.66
C LEU A 517 -4.95 0.40 -4.68
N ALA A 518 -4.56 -0.88 -4.64
CA ALA A 518 -3.71 -1.53 -5.64
C ALA A 518 -4.28 -1.49 -7.06
N ILE A 519 -5.54 -1.10 -7.28
CA ILE A 519 -6.06 -0.79 -8.62
C ILE A 519 -5.18 0.22 -9.37
N TRP A 520 -4.52 1.14 -8.66
CA TRP A 520 -3.59 2.08 -9.26
C TRP A 520 -2.35 1.41 -9.85
N ALA A 521 -1.97 0.20 -9.41
CA ALA A 521 -0.94 -0.60 -10.06
C ALA A 521 -1.34 -0.97 -11.49
N MET A 522 -2.63 -1.21 -11.78
CA MET A 522 -3.08 -1.42 -13.16
C MET A 522 -2.84 -0.16 -14.00
N GLN A 523 -3.09 1.03 -13.45
CA GLN A 523 -2.85 2.29 -14.17
C GLN A 523 -1.35 2.51 -14.40
N SER A 524 -0.49 2.24 -13.41
CA SER A 524 0.96 2.26 -13.55
C SER A 524 1.44 1.30 -14.67
N ALA A 525 0.86 0.10 -14.74
CA ALA A 525 1.19 -0.88 -15.77
C ALA A 525 0.77 -0.39 -17.18
N LEU A 526 -0.45 0.13 -17.33
CA LEU A 526 -0.95 0.68 -18.59
C LEU A 526 -0.06 1.84 -19.08
N ASP A 527 0.32 2.74 -18.19
CA ASP A 527 1.18 3.87 -18.54
C ASP A 527 2.61 3.42 -18.90
N ALA A 528 3.16 2.42 -18.20
CA ALA A 528 4.44 1.83 -18.56
C ALA A 528 4.42 1.21 -19.97
N LEU A 529 3.35 0.52 -20.35
CA LEU A 529 3.18 -0.06 -21.69
C LEU A 529 3.03 1.02 -22.77
N ARG A 530 2.29 2.10 -22.49
CA ARG A 530 2.17 3.24 -23.40
C ARG A 530 3.54 3.89 -23.66
N ASN A 531 4.34 4.09 -22.61
CA ASN A 531 5.67 4.67 -22.73
C ASN A 531 6.66 3.78 -23.49
N LYS A 532 6.49 2.45 -23.47
CA LYS A 532 7.31 1.53 -24.28
C LYS A 532 6.96 1.55 -25.78
N ARG A 533 5.74 1.97 -26.12
CA ARG A 533 5.23 2.02 -27.51
C ARG A 533 5.49 3.37 -28.20
N GLN A 534 5.84 4.40 -27.43
CA GLN A 534 6.31 5.71 -27.93
C GLN A 534 7.82 5.68 -28.12
#